data_AF-A0A9W7HDP9-F1
#
_entry.id   AF-A0A9W7HDP9-F1
#
_cell.length_a   1.000
_cell.length_b   1.000
_cell.length_c   1.000
_cell.angle_alpha   90.00
_cell.angle_beta   90.00
_cell.angle_gamma   90.00
#
_symmetry.space_group_name_H-M   'P 1'
#
loop_
_entity.id
_entity.type
_entity.pdbx_description
1 polymer ?
#
loop_
_entity_poly.entity_id
_entity_poly.type
_entity_poly.pdbx_seq_one_letter_code
_entity_poly.pdbx_strand_id
1 'polypeptide(L)'
;MIFWNEFLTRGIRNTLKNTIWTIALVYGFFKQVKLSVSGKNCFLTLIARRSRHYAGTRYLKRGVNEKGRVANDVETEQIVFEDVHEGCPTQISSVKLLYFSL
;
A
#
# COMPACT_ATOMS: atom_id res chain seq x y z
N MET A 1 0.69 5.27 9.18
CA MET A 1 1.65 5.50 8.08
C MET A 1 0.98 5.68 6.71
N ILE A 2 0.09 4.78 6.28
CA ILE A 2 -0.32 4.66 4.88
C ILE A 2 -1.58 5.49 4.48
N PHE A 3 -2.41 5.89 5.43
CA PHE A 3 -3.62 6.70 5.18
C PHE A 3 -3.25 8.13 4.71
N TRP A 4 -3.21 8.38 3.41
CA TRP A 4 -2.68 9.62 2.83
C TRP A 4 -3.55 10.85 3.09
N ASN A 5 -4.87 10.69 3.06
CA ASN A 5 -5.83 11.76 3.34
C ASN A 5 -6.15 11.93 4.84
N GLU A 6 -5.31 11.41 5.73
CA GLU A 6 -5.51 11.48 7.18
C GLU A 6 -5.67 12.92 7.68
N PHE A 7 -4.85 13.85 7.20
CA PHE A 7 -4.93 15.25 7.58
C PHE A 7 -6.26 15.89 7.15
N LEU A 8 -6.69 15.65 5.90
CA LEU A 8 -7.91 16.22 5.33
C LEU A 8 -9.17 15.66 6.01
N THR A 9 -9.15 14.38 6.37
CA THR A 9 -10.28 13.71 7.02
C THR A 9 -10.32 13.91 8.54
N ARG A 10 -9.32 14.59 9.13
CA ARG A 10 -9.21 14.75 10.58
C ARG A 10 -10.36 15.54 11.19
N GLY A 11 -10.80 16.63 10.54
CA GLY A 11 -11.91 17.45 11.03
C GLY A 11 -13.20 16.66 11.16
N ILE A 12 -13.62 16.01 10.07
CA ILE A 12 -14.84 15.21 10.00
C ILE A 12 -14.81 14.07 11.03
N ARG A 13 -13.68 13.35 11.14
CA ARG A 13 -13.53 12.23 12.10
C ARG A 13 -13.60 12.71 13.55
N ASN A 14 -13.02 13.87 13.86
CA ASN A 14 -13.07 14.42 15.22
C ASN A 14 -14.49 14.89 15.60
N THR A 15 -15.23 15.47 14.66
CA THR A 15 -16.60 15.95 14.89
C THR A 15 -17.60 14.80 14.99
N LEU A 16 -17.59 13.88 14.01
CA LEU A 16 -18.58 12.80 13.90
C LEU A 16 -18.22 11.56 14.71
N LYS A 17 -16.98 11.45 15.19
CA LYS A 17 -16.44 10.29 15.93
C LYS A 17 -16.65 8.95 15.23
N ASN A 18 -16.77 8.96 13.90
CA ASN A 18 -16.93 7.79 13.07
C ASN A 18 -16.15 7.93 11.76
N THR A 19 -16.00 6.83 11.03
CA THR A 19 -15.29 6.76 9.74
C THR A 19 -16.22 6.51 8.56
N ILE A 20 -17.54 6.49 8.77
CA ILE A 20 -18.56 6.14 7.76
C ILE A 20 -18.47 7.07 6.54
N TRP A 21 -18.15 8.34 6.79
CA TRP A 21 -18.04 9.37 5.76
C TRP A 21 -16.62 9.57 5.21
N THR A 22 -15.65 8.78 5.68
CA THR A 22 -14.24 8.97 5.31
C THR A 22 -13.63 7.67 4.82
N ILE A 23 -13.26 7.62 3.54
CA ILE A 23 -12.50 6.51 2.99
C ILE A 23 -10.99 6.72 3.15
N ALA A 24 -10.28 5.65 3.47
CA ALA A 24 -8.83 5.65 3.54
C ALA A 24 -8.23 5.66 2.14
N LEU A 25 -7.48 6.71 1.80
CA LEU A 25 -6.75 6.75 0.54
C LEU A 25 -5.30 6.31 0.74
N VAL A 26 -4.79 5.54 -0.22
CA VAL A 26 -3.40 5.10 -0.27
C VAL A 26 -2.76 5.71 -1.52
N TYR A 27 -1.59 6.33 -1.35
CA TYR A 27 -0.80 6.82 -2.48
C TYR A 27 0.32 5.84 -2.80
N GLY A 28 0.49 5.55 -4.09
CA GLY A 28 1.50 4.62 -4.58
C GLY A 28 1.06 3.99 -5.89
N PHE A 29 1.12 2.67 -5.98
CA PHE A 29 0.87 1.92 -7.20
C PHE A 29 0.00 0.69 -6.93
N PHE A 30 -0.84 0.34 -7.89
CA PHE A 30 -1.63 -0.89 -7.88
C PHE A 30 -1.68 -1.45 -9.30
N LYS A 31 -1.35 -2.73 -9.45
CA LYS A 31 -1.56 -3.46 -10.70
C LYS A 31 -1.81 -4.92 -10.41
N GLN A 32 -2.78 -5.49 -11.10
CA GLN A 32 -3.03 -6.93 -11.12
C GLN A 32 -2.87 -7.43 -12.55
N VAL A 33 -2.22 -8.57 -12.71
CA VAL A 33 -2.03 -9.25 -14.00
C VAL A 33 -2.41 -10.71 -13.87
N LYS A 34 -3.09 -11.24 -14.89
CA LYS A 34 -3.35 -12.67 -15.02
C LYS A 34 -2.15 -13.33 -15.70
N LEU A 35 -1.65 -14.40 -15.12
CA LEU A 35 -0.52 -15.18 -15.61
C LEU A 35 -0.96 -16.63 -15.78
N SER A 36 -0.37 -17.33 -16.73
CA SER A 36 -0.51 -18.79 -16.86
C SER A 36 0.86 -19.41 -16.61
N VAL A 37 0.98 -20.17 -15.51
CA VAL A 37 2.23 -20.79 -15.07
C VAL A 37 1.99 -22.28 -14.94
N SER A 38 2.76 -23.09 -15.68
CA SER A 38 2.67 -24.56 -15.63
C SER A 38 1.25 -25.12 -15.83
N GLY A 39 0.46 -24.51 -16.72
CA GLY A 39 -0.92 -24.91 -17.01
C GLY A 39 -1.97 -24.43 -16.00
N LYS A 40 -1.57 -23.69 -14.97
CA LYS A 40 -2.46 -23.07 -13.98
C LYS A 40 -2.56 -21.57 -14.22
N ASN A 41 -3.78 -21.05 -14.14
CA ASN A 41 -4.00 -19.60 -14.18
C ASN A 41 -3.86 -19.02 -12.77
N CYS A 42 -3.16 -17.91 -12.65
CA CYS A 42 -2.99 -17.20 -11.39
C CYS A 42 -3.05 -15.68 -11.59
N PHE A 43 -3.42 -14.96 -10.53
CA PHE A 43 -3.35 -13.51 -10.47
C PHE A 43 -2.13 -13.10 -9.65
N LEU A 44 -1.29 -12.28 -10.25
CA LEU A 44 -0.22 -11.56 -9.56
C LEU A 44 -0.69 -10.13 -9.32
N THR A 45 -0.79 -9.76 -8.05
CA THR A 45 -1.12 -8.40 -7.62
C THR A 45 0.10 -7.74 -7.02
N LEU A 46 0.47 -6.56 -7.52
CA LEU A 46 1.54 -5.73 -6.98
C LEU A 46 0.94 -4.44 -6.43
N ILE A 47 1.18 -4.18 -5.15
CA ILE A 47 0.71 -2.99 -4.45
C ILE A 47 1.92 -2.27 -3.87
N ALA A 48 2.16 -1.02 -4.25
CA ALA A 48 3.15 -0.16 -3.58
C ALA A 48 2.42 0.95 -2.83
N ARG A 49 2.82 1.20 -1.59
CA ARG A 49 2.16 2.11 -0.66
C ARG A 49 3.20 3.02 -0.04
N ARG A 50 3.19 4.30 -0.43
CA ARG A 50 4.10 5.30 0.11
C ARG A 50 3.62 5.73 1.50
N SER A 51 4.55 5.85 2.43
CA SER A 51 4.30 6.47 3.73
C SER A 51 3.92 7.95 3.59
N ARG A 52 2.91 8.39 4.33
CA ARG A 52 2.59 9.82 4.49
C ARG A 52 3.58 10.52 5.42
N HIS A 53 4.29 9.76 6.26
CA HIS A 53 5.18 10.33 7.27
C HIS A 53 6.50 10.73 6.63
N TYR A 54 6.98 11.92 7.00
CA TYR A 54 8.21 12.50 6.47
C TYR A 54 8.31 12.48 4.93
N ALA A 55 7.15 12.53 4.27
CA ALA A 55 7.05 12.72 2.83
C ALA A 55 7.61 14.11 2.44
N GLY A 56 8.26 14.16 1.29
CA GLY A 56 8.77 15.38 0.66
C GLY A 56 9.30 15.08 -0.73
N THR A 57 9.72 16.10 -1.47
CA THR A 57 10.40 15.88 -2.74
C THR A 57 11.79 15.29 -2.48
N ARG A 58 12.22 14.33 -3.32
CA ARG A 58 13.47 13.55 -3.14
C ARG A 58 14.73 14.43 -3.01
N TYR A 59 14.70 15.63 -3.55
CA TYR A 59 15.81 16.58 -3.47
C TYR A 59 15.76 17.49 -2.24
N LEU A 60 14.58 17.66 -1.60
CA LEU A 60 14.41 18.50 -0.42
C LEU A 60 14.33 17.70 0.89
N LYS A 61 14.00 16.41 0.83
CA LYS A 61 13.94 15.52 2.00
C LYS A 61 14.64 14.19 1.74
N ARG A 62 15.72 13.98 2.47
CA ARG A 62 16.50 12.73 2.55
C ARG A 62 16.76 12.37 4.01
N GLY A 63 17.11 11.11 4.26
CA GLY A 63 17.47 10.63 5.59
C GLY A 63 16.30 10.47 6.56
N VAL A 64 16.58 10.66 7.84
CA VAL A 64 15.69 10.34 8.96
C VAL A 64 15.41 11.61 9.78
N ASN A 65 14.18 11.81 10.22
CA ASN A 65 13.86 12.92 11.13
C ASN A 65 14.12 12.55 12.60
N GLU A 66 14.04 13.54 13.50
CA GLU A 66 14.21 13.37 14.96
C GLU A 66 13.26 12.33 15.59
N LYS A 67 12.16 11.99 14.91
CA LYS A 67 11.19 10.97 15.33
C LYS A 67 11.49 9.58 14.75
N GLY A 68 12.68 9.38 14.18
CA GLY A 68 13.12 8.11 13.58
C GLY A 68 12.41 7.75 12.27
N ARG A 69 11.71 8.69 11.61
CA ARG A 69 10.95 8.40 10.39
C ARG A 69 11.80 8.67 9.16
N VAL A 70 11.95 7.64 8.33
CA VAL A 70 12.69 7.69 7.07
C VAL A 70 11.91 8.48 6.02
N ALA A 71 12.62 9.27 5.22
CA ALA A 71 12.03 10.02 4.12
C ALA A 71 11.56 9.07 3.03
N ASN A 72 10.35 9.33 2.50
CA ASN A 72 9.86 8.67 1.29
C ASN A 72 9.83 7.12 1.35
N ASP A 73 9.57 6.57 2.53
CA ASP A 73 9.38 5.13 2.74
C ASP A 73 8.24 4.57 1.87
N VAL A 74 8.47 3.42 1.23
CA VAL A 74 7.50 2.72 0.37
C VAL A 74 7.44 1.25 0.76
N GLU A 75 6.25 0.80 1.11
CA GLU A 75 5.95 -0.61 1.33
C GLU A 75 5.41 -1.23 0.03
N THR A 76 6.06 -2.27 -0.46
CA THR A 76 5.61 -3.05 -1.63
C THR A 76 5.11 -4.41 -1.18
N GLU A 77 3.94 -4.80 -1.64
CA GLU A 77 3.33 -6.10 -1.39
C GLU A 77 3.05 -6.79 -2.71
N GLN A 78 3.53 -8.02 -2.81
CA GLN A 78 3.26 -8.91 -3.93
C GLN A 78 2.36 -10.05 -3.44
N ILE A 79 1.23 -10.24 -4.11
CA ILE A 79 0.26 -11.26 -3.74
C ILE A 79 -0.04 -12.15 -4.95
N VAL A 80 0.04 -13.46 -4.74
CA VAL A 80 -0.25 -14.48 -5.75
C VAL A 80 -1.48 -15.28 -5.34
N PHE A 81 -2.47 -15.33 -6.21
CA PHE A 81 -3.70 -16.13 -6.02
C PHE A 81 -3.91 -17.07 -7.20
N GLU A 82 -4.38 -18.27 -6.92
CA GLU A 82 -4.82 -19.19 -7.97
C GLU A 82 -6.19 -18.75 -8.52
N ASP A 83 -6.32 -18.76 -9.85
CA ASP A 83 -7.58 -18.48 -10.55
C ASP A 83 -8.37 -19.79 -10.69
N VAL A 84 -9.15 -20.13 -9.65
CA VAL A 84 -9.97 -21.34 -9.61
C VAL A 84 -11.36 -21.01 -10.15
N HIS A 85 -11.72 -21.60 -11.29
CA HIS A 85 -12.99 -21.36 -11.99
C HIS A 85 -14.25 -21.71 -11.16
N GLU A 86 -14.14 -22.60 -10.18
CA GLU A 86 -15.27 -23.04 -9.32
C GLU A 86 -14.82 -23.27 -7.85
N GLY A 87 -14.27 -22.24 -7.20
CA GLY A 87 -13.85 -22.35 -5.80
C GLY A 87 -13.55 -21.01 -5.15
N CYS A 88 -13.29 -21.04 -3.84
CA CYS A 88 -12.77 -19.86 -3.14
C CYS A 88 -11.33 -19.62 -3.60
N PRO A 89 -10.96 -18.42 -4.10
CA PRO A 89 -9.60 -18.13 -4.53
C PRO A 89 -8.63 -18.39 -3.37
N THR A 90 -7.67 -19.29 -3.58
CA THR A 90 -6.71 -19.63 -2.53
C THR A 90 -5.47 -18.78 -2.71
N GLN A 91 -5.08 -18.04 -1.65
CA GLN A 91 -3.83 -17.30 -1.63
C GLN A 91 -2.68 -18.30 -1.65
N ILE A 92 -1.84 -18.25 -2.69
CA ILE A 92 -0.66 -19.10 -2.80
C ILE A 92 0.47 -18.50 -1.96
N SER A 93 0.69 -17.19 -2.07
CA SER A 93 1.72 -16.49 -1.31
C SER A 93 1.47 -14.99 -1.23
N SER A 94 1.97 -14.38 -0.15
CA SER A 94 2.11 -12.93 -0.03
C SER A 94 3.51 -12.61 0.48
N VAL A 95 4.19 -11.68 -0.21
CA VAL A 95 5.51 -11.19 0.17
C VAL A 95 5.44 -9.69 0.34
N LYS A 96 5.90 -9.20 1.49
CA LYS A 96 5.93 -7.78 1.83
C LYS A 96 7.38 -7.32 1.93
N LEU A 97 7.73 -6.32 1.13
CA LEU A 97 9.04 -5.69 1.06
C LEU A 97 8.93 -4.23 1.48
N LEU A 98 9.85 -3.77 2.33
CA LEU A 98 9.97 -2.36 2.71
C LEU A 98 11.17 -1.77 1.97
N TYR A 99 10.92 -0.74 1.17
CA TYR A 99 11.94 -0.01 0.45
C TYR A 99 12.10 1.39 1.04
N PHE A 100 13.31 1.66 1.54
CA PHE A 100 13.73 2.97 2.02
C PHE A 100 14.53 3.66 0.92
N SER A 101 14.04 4.77 0.37
CA SER A 101 14.85 5.63 -0.49
C SER A 101 15.67 6.55 0.41
N LEU A 102 16.93 6.20 0.68
CA LEU A 102 17.92 7.13 1.27
C LEU A 102 18.09 8.39 0.41
#